data_AF-A0A7C3BQA7-F1
#
_entry.id   AF-A0A7C3BQA7-F1
#
_cell.length_a   1.000
_cell.length_b   1.000
_cell.length_c   1.000
_cell.angle_alpha   90.00
_cell.angle_beta   90.00
_cell.angle_gamma   90.00
#
_symmetry.space_group_name_H-M   'P 1'
#
loop_
_entity.id
_entity.type
_entity.pdbx_description
1 polymer ?
#
loop_
_entity_poly.entity_id
_entity_poly.type
_entity_poly.pdbx_seq_one_letter_code
_entity_poly.pdbx_strand_id
1 'polypeptide(L)'
;MTNKWQNPIETGDGMTIATDILIEEGYTSTDELVQEWSLMVALTKVEQYQAECMYFQQKYQTSLADFEQRLHAVKGIEDFEKEEDLDDWEFATSSLKWWQAKTQDMQNAINAQNIQ
;
A
#
# COMPACT_ATOMS: atom_id res chain seq x y z
N MET A 1 -32.54 -26.50 -40.94
CA MET A 1 -32.66 -26.49 -39.47
C MET A 1 -31.47 -27.24 -38.90
N THR A 2 -30.47 -26.52 -38.40
CA THR A 2 -29.49 -27.02 -37.43
C THR A 2 -29.06 -25.81 -36.60
N ASN A 3 -29.01 -26.05 -35.30
CA ASN A 3 -29.21 -25.09 -34.22
C ASN A 3 -27.91 -24.30 -33.96
N LYS A 4 -27.93 -22.96 -34.10
CA LYS A 4 -26.77 -22.07 -33.89
C LYS A 4 -26.46 -21.77 -32.42
N TRP A 5 -27.06 -22.50 -31.47
CA TRP A 5 -27.01 -22.18 -30.05
C TRP A 5 -26.32 -23.25 -29.20
N GLN A 6 -25.05 -23.55 -29.52
CA GLN A 6 -24.16 -24.32 -28.66
C GLN A 6 -22.76 -23.65 -28.57
N ASN A 7 -22.69 -22.61 -27.71
CA ASN A 7 -21.64 -22.22 -26.73
C ASN A 7 -20.14 -22.10 -27.12
N PRO A 8 -19.33 -21.23 -26.47
CA PRO A 8 -19.46 -20.74 -25.09
C PRO A 8 -19.51 -19.21 -24.91
N ILE A 9 -19.89 -18.81 -23.71
CA ILE A 9 -20.14 -17.45 -23.22
C ILE A 9 -18.93 -16.55 -23.52
N GLU A 10 -19.15 -15.51 -24.31
CA GLU A 10 -18.19 -14.43 -24.57
C GLU A 10 -17.87 -13.71 -23.25
N THR A 11 -16.74 -14.04 -22.63
CA THR A 11 -16.10 -13.13 -21.68
C THR A 11 -15.71 -11.86 -22.43
N GLY A 12 -16.25 -10.72 -22.00
CA GLY A 12 -16.45 -9.55 -22.84
C GLY A 12 -15.18 -8.86 -23.36
N ASP A 13 -15.34 -8.31 -24.56
CA ASP A 13 -14.51 -7.37 -25.34
C ASP A 13 -13.41 -6.61 -24.57
N GLY A 14 -13.72 -6.05 -23.39
CA GLY A 14 -12.78 -5.23 -22.62
C GLY A 14 -11.54 -5.95 -22.06
N MET A 15 -11.63 -7.24 -21.69
CA MET A 15 -10.45 -7.96 -21.13
C MET A 15 -9.43 -8.29 -22.22
N THR A 16 -9.90 -8.59 -23.42
CA THR A 16 -9.04 -8.83 -24.59
C THR A 16 -8.28 -7.55 -24.95
N ILE A 17 -8.98 -6.41 -25.03
CA ILE A 17 -8.36 -5.11 -25.30
C ILE A 17 -7.32 -4.74 -24.23
N ALA A 18 -7.64 -4.96 -22.95
CA ALA A 18 -6.70 -4.71 -21.86
C ALA A 18 -5.44 -5.58 -21.99
N THR A 19 -5.59 -6.85 -22.34
CA THR A 19 -4.46 -7.77 -22.53
C THR A 19 -3.58 -7.35 -23.72
N ASP A 20 -4.19 -6.94 -24.84
CA ASP A 20 -3.46 -6.45 -26.01
C ASP A 20 -2.61 -5.22 -25.66
N ILE A 21 -3.19 -4.26 -24.91
CA ILE A 21 -2.46 -3.07 -24.43
C ILE A 21 -1.27 -3.47 -23.55
N LEU A 22 -1.47 -4.42 -22.62
CA LEU A 22 -0.39 -4.87 -21.73
C LEU A 22 0.77 -5.50 -22.50
N ILE A 23 0.48 -6.31 -23.51
CA ILE A 23 1.51 -6.91 -24.39
C ILE A 23 2.28 -5.81 -25.13
N GLU A 24 1.59 -4.82 -25.69
CA GLU A 24 2.24 -3.69 -26.39
C GLU A 24 3.10 -2.83 -25.44
N GLU A 25 2.69 -2.68 -24.18
CA GLU A 25 3.46 -1.99 -23.13
C GLU A 25 4.59 -2.86 -22.54
N GLY A 26 4.78 -4.08 -23.02
CA GLY A 26 5.90 -4.95 -22.68
C GLY A 26 5.65 -5.94 -21.55
N TYR A 27 4.43 -6.05 -21.04
CA TYR A 27 4.07 -7.06 -20.05
C TYR A 27 3.89 -8.43 -20.72
N THR A 28 4.38 -9.46 -20.05
CA THR A 28 4.29 -10.85 -20.49
C THR A 28 3.09 -11.59 -19.89
N SER A 29 2.51 -11.05 -18.82
CA SER A 29 1.33 -11.62 -18.16
C SER A 29 0.58 -10.58 -17.32
N THR A 30 -0.70 -10.86 -17.02
CA THR A 30 -1.46 -10.07 -16.04
C THR A 30 -0.89 -10.20 -14.63
N ASP A 31 -0.21 -11.30 -14.32
CA ASP A 31 0.43 -11.52 -13.02
C ASP A 31 1.61 -10.55 -12.83
N GLU A 32 2.40 -10.31 -13.88
CA GLU A 32 3.48 -9.31 -13.89
C GLU A 32 2.93 -7.91 -13.62
N LEU A 33 1.84 -7.52 -14.31
CA LEU A 33 1.14 -6.27 -14.04
C LEU A 33 0.68 -6.17 -12.58
N VAL A 34 0.03 -7.21 -12.06
CA VAL A 34 -0.47 -7.21 -10.68
C VAL A 34 0.69 -7.06 -9.68
N GLN A 35 1.84 -7.70 -9.94
CA GLN A 35 3.02 -7.57 -9.09
C GLN A 35 3.58 -6.14 -9.11
N GLU A 36 3.80 -5.56 -10.29
CA GLU A 36 4.32 -4.19 -10.43
C GLU A 36 3.35 -3.16 -9.84
N TRP A 37 2.06 -3.29 -10.13
CA TRP A 37 1.04 -2.41 -9.59
C TRP A 37 0.95 -2.51 -8.06
N SER A 38 1.02 -3.73 -7.50
CA SER A 38 1.03 -3.92 -6.05
C SER A 38 2.25 -3.30 -5.39
N LEU A 39 3.43 -3.41 -6.02
CA LEU A 39 4.65 -2.77 -5.54
C LEU A 39 4.52 -1.25 -5.56
N MET A 40 4.00 -0.68 -6.65
CA MET A 40 3.75 0.77 -6.74
C MET A 40 2.80 1.25 -5.65
N VAL A 41 1.66 0.56 -5.44
CA VAL A 41 0.71 0.88 -4.37
C VAL A 41 1.39 0.86 -3.00
N ALA A 42 2.21 -0.17 -2.74
CA ALA A 42 2.93 -0.28 -1.48
C ALA A 42 3.95 0.85 -1.29
N LEU A 43 4.70 1.22 -2.32
CA LEU A 43 5.66 2.33 -2.29
C LEU A 43 4.94 3.67 -2.03
N THR A 44 3.85 3.96 -2.73
CA THR A 44 3.04 5.15 -2.47
C THR A 44 2.52 5.19 -1.03
N LYS A 45 2.11 4.05 -0.48
CA LYS A 45 1.68 3.96 0.92
C LYS A 45 2.82 4.18 1.91
N VAL A 46 4.02 3.67 1.62
CA VAL A 46 5.22 3.97 2.42
C VAL A 46 5.49 5.47 2.44
N GLU A 47 5.49 6.14 1.28
CA GLU A 47 5.72 7.59 1.19
C GLU A 47 4.65 8.38 1.95
N GLN A 48 3.37 8.00 1.81
CA GLN A 48 2.27 8.62 2.53
C GLN A 48 2.48 8.56 4.06
N TYR A 49 2.67 7.35 4.61
CA TYR A 49 2.80 7.20 6.06
C TYR A 49 4.12 7.74 6.61
N GLN A 50 5.18 7.78 5.80
CA GLN A 50 6.41 8.51 6.15
C GLN A 50 6.14 10.00 6.32
N ALA A 51 5.41 10.61 5.38
CA ALA A 51 5.06 12.03 5.46
C ALA A 51 4.17 12.32 6.69
N GLU A 52 3.19 11.45 6.99
CA GLU A 52 2.35 11.58 8.19
C GLU A 52 3.17 11.45 9.48
N CYS A 53 4.08 10.47 9.59
CA CYS A 53 4.98 10.34 10.73
C CYS A 53 5.89 11.57 10.89
N MET A 54 6.43 12.09 9.79
CA MET A 54 7.26 13.30 9.79
C MET A 54 6.45 14.53 10.21
N TYR A 55 5.19 14.64 9.79
CA TYR A 55 4.30 15.72 10.19
C TYR A 55 4.15 15.78 11.70
N PHE A 56 3.82 14.68 12.37
CA PHE A 56 3.66 14.67 13.82
C PHE A 56 4.98 14.87 14.57
N GLN A 57 6.08 14.28 14.06
CA GLN A 57 7.42 14.53 14.59
C GLN A 57 7.77 16.03 14.54
N GLN A 58 7.36 16.74 13.49
CA GLN A 58 7.54 18.19 13.36
C GLN A 58 6.54 18.99 14.20
N LYS A 59 5.26 18.58 14.28
CA LYS A 59 4.23 19.23 15.11
C LYS A 59 4.67 19.25 16.58
N TYR A 60 5.21 18.13 17.07
CA TYR A 60 5.55 17.94 18.48
C TYR A 60 7.04 18.03 18.82
N GLN A 61 7.91 18.17 17.82
CA GLN A 61 9.36 18.31 17.96
C GLN A 61 9.99 17.20 18.81
N THR A 62 9.55 15.96 18.61
CA THR A 62 9.89 14.83 19.48
C THR A 62 9.66 13.47 18.79
N SER A 63 9.98 12.37 19.46
CA SER A 63 9.60 11.04 18.99
C SER A 63 8.19 10.66 19.43
N LEU A 64 7.55 9.71 18.74
CA LEU A 64 6.24 9.16 19.14
C LEU A 64 6.25 8.66 20.59
N ALA A 65 7.27 7.88 20.96
CA ALA A 65 7.39 7.31 22.31
C ALA A 65 7.53 8.41 23.39
N ASP A 66 8.32 9.44 23.12
CA ASP A 66 8.47 10.56 24.06
C ASP A 66 7.19 11.42 24.12
N PHE A 67 6.44 11.53 23.01
CA PHE A 67 5.16 12.22 22.96
C PHE A 67 4.12 11.52 23.82
N GLU A 68 3.91 10.22 23.60
CA GLU A 68 3.02 9.35 24.38
C GLU A 68 3.36 9.43 25.88
N GLN A 69 4.64 9.29 26.23
CA GLN A 69 5.08 9.35 27.63
C GLN A 69 4.74 10.69 28.28
N ARG A 70 4.95 11.82 27.57
CA ARG A 70 4.67 13.15 28.12
C ARG A 70 3.18 13.44 28.23
N LEU A 71 2.39 13.00 27.25
CA LEU A 71 0.94 13.18 27.26
C LEU A 71 0.34 12.49 28.49
N HIS A 72 0.73 11.24 28.74
CA HIS A 72 0.20 10.45 29.86
C HIS A 72 0.85 10.71 31.22
N ALA A 73 1.91 11.53 31.29
CA ALA A 73 2.60 11.84 32.55
C ALA A 73 1.76 12.72 33.49
N VAL A 74 0.87 13.56 32.96
CA VAL A 74 0.07 14.51 33.75
C VAL A 74 -1.33 13.94 33.93
N LYS A 75 -1.61 13.43 35.13
CA LYS A 75 -2.94 12.89 35.45
C LYS A 75 -3.96 14.01 35.68
N GLY A 76 -5.16 13.85 35.12
CA GLY A 76 -6.32 14.72 35.38
C GLY A 76 -6.47 15.89 34.42
N ILE A 77 -5.68 15.94 33.34
CA ILE A 77 -5.85 16.88 32.22
C ILE A 77 -5.91 16.03 30.96
N GLU A 78 -7.07 16.01 30.32
CA GLU A 78 -7.28 15.33 29.03
C GLU A 78 -7.20 16.39 27.94
N ASP A 79 -6.27 16.19 27.01
CA ASP A 79 -6.10 17.04 25.83
C ASP A 79 -6.51 16.22 24.60
N PHE A 80 -7.81 16.26 24.29
CA PHE A 80 -8.42 15.42 23.25
C PHE A 80 -7.75 15.57 21.88
N GLU A 81 -7.25 16.77 21.53
CA GLU A 81 -6.53 16.97 20.27
C GLU A 81 -5.21 16.19 20.26
N LYS A 82 -4.49 16.17 21.38
CA LYS A 82 -3.23 15.43 21.49
C LYS A 82 -3.44 13.92 21.52
N GLU A 83 -4.54 13.46 22.12
CA GLU A 83 -4.91 12.05 22.12
C GLU A 83 -5.29 11.59 20.70
N GLU A 84 -6.08 12.39 19.96
CA GLU A 84 -6.40 12.10 18.56
C GLU A 84 -5.14 12.09 17.67
N ASP A 85 -4.24 13.06 17.85
CA ASP A 85 -2.96 13.07 17.15
C ASP A 85 -2.07 11.88 17.52
N LEU A 86 -2.10 11.42 18.78
CA LEU A 86 -1.36 10.24 19.22
C LEU A 86 -1.88 9.01 18.48
N ASP A 87 -3.20 8.80 18.47
CA ASP A 87 -3.85 7.69 17.78
C ASP A 87 -3.49 7.68 16.28
N ASP A 88 -3.57 8.83 15.61
CA ASP A 88 -3.20 8.97 14.20
C ASP A 88 -1.72 8.68 13.95
N TRP A 89 -0.83 9.16 14.83
CA TRP A 89 0.61 8.92 14.70
C TRP A 89 0.99 7.45 14.95
N GLU A 90 0.35 6.79 15.91
CA GLU A 90 0.51 5.35 16.15
C GLU A 90 0.03 4.52 14.96
N PHE A 91 -1.12 4.88 14.39
CA PHE A 91 -1.66 4.25 13.19
C PHE A 91 -0.72 4.42 12.00
N ALA A 92 -0.24 5.64 11.73
CA ALA A 92 0.70 5.92 10.65
C ALA A 92 2.02 5.14 10.84
N THR A 93 2.55 5.11 12.06
CA THR A 93 3.80 4.40 12.39
C THR A 93 3.66 2.89 12.18
N SER A 94 2.54 2.31 12.61
CA SER A 94 2.25 0.88 12.47
C SER A 94 2.03 0.50 11.00
N SER A 95 1.27 1.33 10.28
CA SER A 95 1.02 1.16 8.85
C SER A 95 2.30 1.26 8.03
N LEU A 96 3.16 2.23 8.34
CA LEU A 96 4.46 2.40 7.70
C LEU A 96 5.31 1.13 7.82
N LYS A 97 5.43 0.57 9.04
CA LYS A 97 6.20 -0.66 9.28
C LYS A 97 5.65 -1.83 8.45
N TRP A 98 4.32 -1.97 8.38
CA TRP A 98 3.69 -3.04 7.61
C TRP A 98 3.94 -2.89 6.11
N TRP A 99 3.74 -1.69 5.55
CA TRP A 99 3.96 -1.43 4.13
C TRP A 99 5.42 -1.58 3.74
N GLN A 100 6.36 -1.11 4.56
CA GLN A 100 7.79 -1.32 4.33
C GLN A 100 8.16 -2.81 4.29
N ALA A 101 7.62 -3.62 5.20
CA ALA A 101 7.83 -5.06 5.18
C ALA A 101 7.28 -5.69 3.89
N LYS A 102 6.08 -5.28 3.44
CA LYS A 102 5.49 -5.81 2.21
C LYS A 102 6.23 -5.38 0.95
N THR A 103 6.69 -4.14 0.87
CA THR A 103 7.56 -3.67 -0.22
C THR A 103 8.84 -4.52 -0.27
N GLN A 104 9.46 -4.79 0.87
CA GLN A 104 10.67 -5.61 0.93
C GLN A 104 10.41 -7.07 0.48
N ASP A 105 9.32 -7.67 0.95
CA ASP A 105 8.91 -9.03 0.54
C ASP A 105 8.70 -9.10 -0.99
N MET A 106 8.00 -8.12 -1.57
CA MET A 106 7.73 -8.06 -3.01
C MET A 106 9.01 -7.85 -3.82
N GLN A 107 9.88 -6.93 -3.40
CA GLN A 107 11.14 -6.69 -4.10
C GLN A 107 12.05 -7.92 -4.08
N ASN A 108 12.07 -8.66 -2.96
CA ASN A 108 12.80 -9.92 -2.85
C ASN A 108 12.23 -10.98 -3.81
N ALA A 109 10.90 -11.08 -3.92
CA ALA A 109 10.24 -12.03 -4.82
C ALA A 109 10.53 -11.72 -6.30
N ILE A 110 10.44 -10.46 -6.71
CA ILE A 110 10.74 -10.02 -8.08
C ILE A 110 12.22 -10.27 -8.41
N ASN A 111 13.13 -9.91 -7.51
CA ASN A 111 14.56 -10.10 -7.74
C ASN A 111 14.95 -11.59 -7.85
N ALA A 112 14.26 -12.47 -7.13
CA ALA A 112 14.50 -13.92 -7.21
C ALA A 112 14.07 -14.52 -8.56
N GLN A 113 13.05 -13.95 -9.22
CA GLN A 113 12.61 -14.36 -10.55
C GLN A 113 13.59 -13.92 -11.64
N ASN A 114 14.24 -12.76 -11.47
CA ASN A 114 15.20 -12.21 -12.43
C ASN A 114 16.59 -12.87 -12.43
N ILE A 115 16.86 -13.79 -11.49
CA ILE A 115 18.14 -14.51 -11.36
C ILE A 115 18.04 -15.95 -11.93
N GLN A 116 16.85 -16.40 -12.31
CA GLN A 116 16.60 -17.71 -12.94
C GLN A 116 16.60 -17.63 -14.47
#